data_AF-A0AAE4UAW8-F1
#
_entry.id   AF-A0AAE4UAW8-F1
#
_cell.length_a   1.000
_cell.length_b   1.000
_cell.length_c   1.000
_cell.angle_alpha   90.00
_cell.angle_beta   90.00
_cell.angle_gamma   90.00
#
_symmetry.space_group_name_H-M   'P 1'
#
loop_
_entity.id
_entity.type
_entity.pdbx_description
1 polymer ?
#
loop_
_entity_poly.entity_id
_entity_poly.type
_entity_poly.pdbx_seq_one_letter_code
_entity_poly.pdbx_strand_id
1 'polypeptide(L)'
;MRKGQGHSRWSTRPLVAALAVSVSATISVVGIGASEAAPVVNPQAGKVVAHSGFDVKRDGFSFENWGDDDALHRRGLTIDGMRAVFGDEVCARIVLGVCSPTTVAELVQKEFNESMTGGHCYGMAALAGLYNTKRLSPFPLAMPWQTVYSMPASAPLDELIARMFITQGFPPTDLAMSEVSVSQALTKLRNAWSRNDNYILAIYTDDEQTAGHAINPVAIRDLGDGKRGIVVYDNNFPGLEKMVVVDPAADTWYYSTATNPSEPTMLFQGSQKNKMMLVPLATVLARHQDPDLRTDDTVVAVTDTNGTAKGVGDVDWDVRVTDLSGKPIPGVEQKILFNNDNTARFIVPAGKRFRVVVDGVEAGRTADISTTVLSSGGAVAVGDLEVPAGATSALDVDPVRHAIRVSSSAPTTARFEVATEDSLRSVSTQTSQLAIGPGSSVSVGATSPVGVTVQTEGRAQKFRVAVERSDTIADRSAVTQTPVTLRPGAKLDVPVDLWTGWTPLTATVHAGGSTTAVPLSVK
;
A
#
# COMPACT_ATOMS: atom_id res chain seq x y z
N MET A 1 31.56 -1.74 22.24
CA MET A 1 30.25 -1.40 21.65
C MET A 1 30.27 -1.80 20.19
N ARG A 2 29.62 -2.93 19.87
CA ARG A 2 29.68 -3.58 18.55
C ARG A 2 28.73 -2.88 17.58
N LYS A 3 29.26 -2.46 16.42
CA LYS A 3 28.51 -1.98 15.26
C LYS A 3 27.95 -3.20 14.51
N GLY A 4 26.63 -3.27 14.35
CA GLY A 4 25.98 -4.24 13.46
C GLY A 4 26.01 -3.72 12.02
N GLN A 5 26.73 -4.42 11.15
CA GLN A 5 26.72 -4.22 9.71
C GLN A 5 25.55 -5.01 9.11
N GLY A 6 24.60 -4.32 8.49
CA GLY A 6 23.62 -4.94 7.59
C GLY A 6 24.33 -5.39 6.32
N HIS A 7 24.26 -6.69 6.03
CA HIS A 7 24.82 -7.28 4.82
C HIS A 7 23.87 -7.08 3.63
N SER A 8 24.07 -5.99 2.88
CA SER A 8 23.61 -5.86 1.48
C SER A 8 24.66 -6.49 0.56
N ARG A 9 24.25 -7.39 -0.35
CA ARG A 9 25.11 -7.90 -1.42
C ARG A 9 24.35 -8.75 -2.48
N TRP A 10 24.19 -8.23 -3.70
CA TRP A 10 24.90 -8.65 -4.96
C TRP A 10 24.28 -8.01 -6.21
N SER A 11 24.97 -7.01 -6.78
CA SER A 11 24.74 -6.52 -8.14
C SER A 11 26.05 -6.55 -8.93
N THR A 12 26.15 -7.38 -9.95
CA THR A 12 27.13 -7.23 -11.04
C THR A 12 26.48 -7.68 -12.35
N ARG A 13 26.27 -6.74 -13.27
CA ARG A 13 25.85 -6.99 -14.67
C ARG A 13 26.94 -6.46 -15.62
N PRO A 14 27.26 -7.16 -16.72
CA PRO A 14 28.10 -6.61 -17.78
C PRO A 14 27.26 -5.77 -18.76
N LEU A 15 27.84 -4.69 -19.24
CA LEU A 15 27.32 -3.84 -20.32
C LEU A 15 27.53 -4.53 -21.67
N VAL A 16 26.47 -4.65 -22.47
CA VAL A 16 26.55 -4.95 -23.90
C VAL A 16 25.92 -3.78 -24.64
N ALA A 17 26.73 -3.07 -25.44
CA ALA A 17 26.28 -2.00 -26.31
C ALA A 17 25.69 -2.60 -27.60
N ALA A 18 24.46 -2.23 -27.94
CA ALA A 18 23.87 -2.51 -29.25
C ALA A 18 23.47 -1.19 -29.92
N LEU A 19 24.01 -0.96 -31.12
CA LEU A 19 23.62 0.12 -32.02
C LEU A 19 22.19 -0.13 -32.53
N ALA A 20 21.29 0.84 -32.35
CA ALA A 20 19.99 0.86 -33.01
C ALA A 20 19.99 1.92 -34.12
N VAL A 21 19.71 1.48 -35.35
CA VAL A 21 19.45 2.34 -36.50
C VAL A 21 17.99 2.80 -36.42
N SER A 22 17.77 4.11 -36.39
CA SER A 22 16.45 4.72 -36.37
C SER A 22 15.89 4.86 -37.79
N VAL A 23 14.68 4.33 -38.01
CA VAL A 23 13.82 4.69 -39.15
C VAL A 23 12.55 5.29 -38.56
N SER A 24 12.41 6.60 -38.72
CA SER A 24 11.24 7.36 -38.27
C SER A 24 10.08 7.17 -39.25
N ALA A 25 8.97 6.61 -38.78
CA ALA A 25 7.67 6.74 -39.42
C ALA A 25 6.69 7.32 -38.40
N THR A 26 6.35 8.60 -38.58
CA THR A 26 5.33 9.32 -37.79
C THR A 26 3.95 8.81 -38.16
N ILE A 27 3.30 8.08 -37.25
CA ILE A 27 1.85 7.85 -37.25
C ILE A 27 1.29 8.67 -36.08
N SER A 28 0.54 9.71 -36.40
CA SER A 28 -0.20 10.50 -35.42
C SER A 28 -1.40 9.70 -34.94
N VAL A 29 -1.31 9.16 -33.72
CA VAL A 29 -2.46 8.64 -32.99
C VAL A 29 -3.02 9.80 -32.17
N VAL A 30 -4.28 10.17 -32.43
CA VAL A 30 -5.03 11.12 -31.61
C VAL A 30 -5.39 10.39 -30.32
N GLY A 31 -4.60 10.63 -29.26
CA GLY A 31 -4.92 10.20 -27.91
C GLY A 31 -6.14 10.98 -27.39
N ILE A 32 -7.05 10.27 -26.74
CA ILE A 32 -8.15 10.85 -25.97
C ILE A 32 -7.49 11.61 -24.81
N GLY A 33 -7.66 12.93 -24.80
CA GLY A 33 -6.88 13.83 -23.95
C GLY A 33 -7.15 13.64 -22.47
N ALA A 34 -6.09 13.77 -21.67
CA ALA A 34 -6.20 14.12 -20.26
C ALA A 34 -7.18 15.30 -20.12
N SER A 35 -8.14 15.20 -19.19
CA SER A 35 -9.07 16.30 -18.91
C SER A 35 -8.25 17.56 -18.61
N GLU A 36 -8.42 18.59 -19.43
CA GLU A 36 -7.69 19.85 -19.33
C GLU A 36 -7.85 20.43 -17.91
N ALA A 37 -6.72 20.72 -17.23
CA ALA A 37 -6.75 21.20 -15.86
C ALA A 37 -7.66 22.43 -15.72
N ALA A 38 -8.51 22.48 -14.70
CA ALA A 38 -9.39 23.62 -14.50
C ALA A 38 -8.59 24.92 -14.20
N PRO A 39 -9.20 26.10 -14.44
CA PRO A 39 -8.57 27.37 -14.12
C PRO A 39 -8.18 27.45 -12.65
N VAL A 40 -6.89 27.65 -12.38
CA VAL A 40 -6.38 27.88 -11.04
C VAL A 40 -6.91 29.22 -10.54
N VAL A 41 -7.72 29.20 -9.48
CA VAL A 41 -8.25 30.41 -8.86
C VAL A 41 -7.27 30.92 -7.81
N ASN A 42 -7.01 32.23 -7.84
CA ASN A 42 -6.17 32.88 -6.84
C ASN A 42 -6.72 32.59 -5.42
N PRO A 43 -5.93 31.98 -4.52
CA PRO A 43 -6.38 31.64 -3.16
C PRO A 43 -6.75 32.87 -2.31
N GLN A 44 -6.35 34.08 -2.74
CA GLN A 44 -6.71 35.35 -2.12
C GLN A 44 -8.01 35.97 -2.65
N ALA A 45 -8.63 35.38 -3.66
CA ALA A 45 -9.88 35.89 -4.23
C ALA A 45 -11.04 35.86 -3.22
N GLY A 46 -11.97 36.80 -3.36
CA GLY A 46 -13.16 36.89 -2.52
C GLY A 46 -12.87 37.29 -1.06
N LYS A 47 -13.90 37.24 -0.22
CA LYS A 47 -13.85 37.65 1.19
C LYS A 47 -13.72 36.44 2.11
N VAL A 48 -12.76 36.44 3.03
CA VAL A 48 -12.67 35.40 4.09
C VAL A 48 -13.91 35.48 4.99
N VAL A 49 -14.60 34.34 5.14
CA VAL A 49 -15.82 34.20 5.96
C VAL A 49 -15.68 33.19 7.08
N ALA A 50 -14.64 32.37 7.09
CA ALA A 50 -14.20 31.56 8.23
C ALA A 50 -12.73 31.15 8.05
N HIS A 51 -12.02 30.90 9.14
CA HIS A 51 -10.62 30.52 9.15
C HIS A 51 -10.33 29.55 10.29
N SER A 52 -9.51 28.54 10.04
CA SER A 52 -9.11 27.50 11.02
C SER A 52 -8.07 28.00 12.02
N GLY A 53 -7.27 28.99 11.61
CA GLY A 53 -6.05 29.42 12.32
C GLY A 53 -4.78 28.79 11.76
N PHE A 54 -4.90 27.89 10.78
CA PHE A 54 -3.78 27.30 10.04
C PHE A 54 -3.07 28.31 9.16
N ASP A 55 -1.75 28.34 9.27
CA ASP A 55 -0.86 29.14 8.43
C ASP A 55 0.09 28.20 7.69
N VAL A 56 0.04 28.19 6.36
CA VAL A 56 0.79 27.24 5.52
C VAL A 56 2.30 27.37 5.65
N LYS A 57 2.82 28.52 6.10
CA LYS A 57 4.25 28.76 6.35
C LYS A 57 4.65 28.60 7.82
N ARG A 58 3.71 28.23 8.68
CA ARG A 58 3.95 27.94 10.10
C ARG A 58 3.65 26.49 10.43
N ASP A 59 2.52 25.99 9.95
CA ASP A 59 1.94 24.71 10.38
C ASP A 59 2.05 23.62 9.30
N GLY A 60 2.31 23.99 8.05
CA GLY A 60 2.61 23.04 6.97
C GLY A 60 4.10 22.66 6.95
N PHE A 61 4.42 21.54 6.30
CA PHE A 61 5.81 21.14 6.03
C PHE A 61 6.42 21.98 4.91
N SER A 62 7.75 22.16 4.93
CA SER A 62 8.51 22.85 3.88
C SER A 62 8.97 21.95 2.73
N PHE A 63 8.74 20.65 2.85
CA PHE A 63 9.02 19.66 1.82
C PHE A 63 7.69 19.10 1.31
N GLU A 64 7.72 18.66 0.07
CA GLU A 64 6.57 18.14 -0.62
C GLU A 64 6.28 16.69 -0.20
N ASN A 65 5.04 16.28 -0.41
CA ASN A 65 4.68 14.87 -0.43
C ASN A 65 5.58 14.08 -1.38
N TRP A 66 5.73 12.78 -1.15
CA TRP A 66 6.60 11.94 -1.98
C TRP A 66 6.00 10.55 -2.13
N GLY A 67 6.40 9.89 -3.21
CA GLY A 67 6.11 8.48 -3.46
C GLY A 67 7.26 7.60 -2.97
N ASP A 68 8.10 7.15 -3.91
CA ASP A 68 9.28 6.34 -3.64
C ASP A 68 10.29 7.00 -2.68
N ASP A 69 11.05 6.16 -1.98
CA ASP A 69 12.20 6.59 -1.18
C ASP A 69 13.23 7.33 -2.03
N ASP A 70 13.76 8.44 -1.50
CA ASP A 70 14.74 9.29 -2.18
C ASP A 70 15.90 9.73 -1.26
N ALA A 71 16.64 10.76 -1.67
CA ALA A 71 17.76 11.26 -0.88
C ALA A 71 17.34 11.92 0.45
N LEU A 72 16.13 12.49 0.50
CA LEU A 72 15.53 13.20 1.64
C LEU A 72 14.70 12.26 2.52
N HIS A 73 13.91 11.38 1.90
CA HIS A 73 12.96 10.47 2.53
C HIS A 73 13.43 9.03 2.41
N ARG A 74 13.79 8.40 3.53
CA ARG A 74 14.48 7.09 3.52
C ARG A 74 13.87 6.06 4.47
N ARG A 75 12.75 6.39 5.09
CA ARG A 75 12.17 5.56 6.14
C ARG A 75 10.65 5.60 6.07
N GLY A 76 10.09 4.48 5.64
CA GLY A 76 8.67 4.20 5.81
C GLY A 76 8.31 3.78 7.24
N LEU A 77 7.17 3.11 7.35
CA LEU A 77 6.60 2.55 8.57
C LEU A 77 7.55 1.52 9.19
N THR A 78 7.70 1.57 10.52
CA THR A 78 8.46 0.58 11.31
C THR A 78 7.54 -0.34 12.11
N ILE A 79 8.05 -1.49 12.57
CA ILE A 79 7.32 -2.38 13.50
C ILE A 79 6.99 -1.65 14.81
N ASP A 80 7.90 -0.82 15.33
CA ASP A 80 7.60 0.02 16.50
C ASP A 80 6.49 1.04 16.20
N GLY A 81 6.46 1.56 14.98
CA GLY A 81 5.39 2.42 14.49
C GLY A 81 4.04 1.73 14.41
N MET A 82 4.00 0.52 13.84
CA MET A 82 2.81 -0.34 13.85
C MET A 82 2.36 -0.64 15.26
N ARG A 83 3.29 -1.02 16.14
CA ARG A 83 3.00 -1.28 17.55
C ARG A 83 2.46 -0.05 18.27
N ALA A 84 2.87 1.16 17.87
CA ALA A 84 2.32 2.38 18.44
C ALA A 84 0.90 2.70 17.94
N VAL A 85 0.50 2.18 16.78
CA VAL A 85 -0.84 2.34 16.20
C VAL A 85 -1.79 1.24 16.69
N PHE A 86 -1.37 -0.02 16.60
CA PHE A 86 -2.19 -1.20 16.91
C PHE A 86 -1.94 -1.75 18.31
N GLY A 87 -0.77 -1.53 18.91
CA GLY A 87 -0.41 -2.09 20.22
C GLY A 87 0.40 -3.40 20.12
N ASP A 88 0.49 -4.12 21.24
CA ASP A 88 1.39 -5.28 21.38
C ASP A 88 1.00 -6.49 20.53
N GLU A 89 -0.18 -6.50 19.89
CA GLU A 89 -0.61 -7.58 18.99
C GLU A 89 0.25 -7.73 17.73
N VAL A 90 1.00 -6.68 17.37
CA VAL A 90 2.02 -6.70 16.31
C VAL A 90 3.18 -7.66 16.66
N CYS A 91 3.39 -7.97 17.94
CA CYS A 91 4.56 -8.68 18.42
C CYS A 91 4.27 -10.15 18.74
N ALA A 92 5.04 -11.07 18.14
CA ALA A 92 5.11 -12.46 18.55
C ALA A 92 5.73 -12.61 19.95
N ARG A 93 6.69 -11.74 20.29
CA ARG A 93 7.26 -11.61 21.64
C ARG A 93 7.75 -10.20 21.91
N ILE A 94 7.75 -9.82 23.19
CA ILE A 94 8.38 -8.58 23.67
C ILE A 94 9.41 -8.93 24.73
N VAL A 95 10.68 -8.62 24.47
CA VAL A 95 11.79 -8.88 25.40
C VAL A 95 12.49 -7.56 25.71
N LEU A 96 12.51 -7.17 26.99
CA LEU A 96 13.08 -5.89 27.43
C LEU A 96 12.53 -4.67 26.65
N GLY A 97 11.24 -4.74 26.28
CA GLY A 97 10.55 -3.69 25.52
C GLY A 97 10.72 -3.76 24.01
N VAL A 98 11.59 -4.64 23.48
CA VAL A 98 11.82 -4.82 22.03
C VAL A 98 10.83 -5.84 21.47
N CYS A 99 10.08 -5.42 20.44
CA CYS A 99 9.14 -6.24 19.70
C CYS A 99 9.87 -7.14 18.70
N SER A 100 9.62 -8.45 18.76
CA SER A 100 9.79 -9.33 17.58
C SER A 100 8.42 -9.41 16.90
N PRO A 101 8.27 -8.95 15.65
CA PRO A 101 6.97 -8.91 15.00
C PRO A 101 6.46 -10.32 14.69
N THR A 102 5.14 -10.44 14.51
CA THR A 102 4.57 -11.59 13.79
C THR A 102 4.84 -11.42 12.29
N THR A 103 4.79 -12.50 11.51
CA THR A 103 5.02 -12.41 10.05
C THR A 103 3.88 -11.68 9.35
N VAL A 104 2.65 -11.87 9.80
CA VAL A 104 1.49 -11.12 9.31
C VAL A 104 1.70 -9.63 9.57
N ALA A 105 2.22 -9.24 10.74
CA ALA A 105 2.57 -7.86 10.99
C ALA A 105 3.65 -7.33 10.03
N GLU A 106 4.68 -8.12 9.71
CA GLU A 106 5.69 -7.75 8.71
C GLU A 106 5.09 -7.60 7.30
N LEU A 107 4.14 -8.46 6.93
CA LEU A 107 3.44 -8.38 5.65
C LEU A 107 2.53 -7.15 5.58
N VAL A 108 1.78 -6.83 6.64
CA VAL A 108 1.01 -5.58 6.73
C VAL A 108 1.94 -4.37 6.66
N GLN A 109 3.07 -4.41 7.37
CA GLN A 109 4.07 -3.35 7.33
C GLN A 109 4.56 -3.10 5.90
N LYS A 110 4.92 -4.19 5.22
CA LYS A 110 5.43 -4.17 3.85
C LYS A 110 4.38 -3.63 2.90
N GLU A 111 3.15 -4.13 2.99
CA GLU A 111 2.03 -3.70 2.16
C GLU A 111 1.83 -2.18 2.26
N PHE A 112 1.70 -1.64 3.46
CA PHE A 112 1.49 -0.19 3.61
C PHE A 112 2.70 0.65 3.19
N ASN A 113 3.92 0.12 3.31
CA ASN A 113 5.11 0.76 2.75
C ASN A 113 5.08 0.78 1.22
N GLU A 114 4.61 -0.29 0.59
CA GLU A 114 4.40 -0.35 -0.86
C GLU A 114 3.26 0.60 -1.28
N SER A 115 2.16 0.68 -0.53
CA SER A 115 1.08 1.63 -0.83
C SER A 115 1.49 3.10 -0.73
N MET A 116 2.46 3.40 0.13
CA MET A 116 2.99 4.76 0.31
C MET A 116 3.90 5.20 -0.83
N THR A 117 4.36 4.30 -1.72
CA THR A 117 5.03 4.73 -2.96
C THR A 117 4.10 5.54 -3.86
N GLY A 118 2.78 5.42 -3.65
CA GLY A 118 1.78 6.26 -4.28
C GLY A 118 1.65 7.68 -3.71
N GLY A 119 2.17 7.92 -2.50
CA GLY A 119 2.05 9.21 -1.82
C GLY A 119 1.83 9.09 -0.32
N HIS A 120 2.43 10.00 0.44
CA HIS A 120 2.27 10.15 1.90
C HIS A 120 1.26 11.24 2.30
N CYS A 121 0.47 11.76 1.35
CA CYS A 121 -0.37 12.96 1.52
C CYS A 121 -1.29 12.89 2.76
N TYR A 122 -1.91 11.74 3.02
CA TYR A 122 -2.76 11.55 4.20
C TYR A 122 -1.97 11.72 5.50
N GLY A 123 -0.81 11.05 5.61
CA GLY A 123 0.03 11.13 6.81
C GLY A 123 0.53 12.55 7.07
N MET A 124 0.90 13.27 6.02
CA MET A 124 1.30 14.68 6.11
C MET A 124 0.13 15.58 6.53
N ALA A 125 -1.04 15.43 5.90
CA ALA A 125 -2.21 16.24 6.22
C ALA A 125 -2.69 16.00 7.65
N ALA A 126 -2.68 14.74 8.09
CA ALA A 126 -2.99 14.37 9.46
C ALA A 126 -2.01 15.03 10.44
N LEU A 127 -0.71 14.87 10.23
CA LEU A 127 0.31 15.38 11.14
C LEU A 127 0.33 16.91 11.22
N ALA A 128 0.23 17.60 10.08
CA ALA A 128 0.14 19.06 10.02
C ALA A 128 -1.10 19.58 10.75
N GLY A 129 -2.26 18.94 10.56
CA GLY A 129 -3.49 19.27 11.27
C GLY A 129 -3.37 19.07 12.79
N LEU A 130 -2.75 17.97 13.23
CA LEU A 130 -2.54 17.66 14.65
C LEU A 130 -1.61 18.66 15.34
N TYR A 131 -0.55 19.10 14.67
CA TYR A 131 0.33 20.15 15.18
C TYR A 131 -0.36 21.51 15.24
N ASN A 132 -1.08 21.89 14.18
CA ASN A 132 -1.85 23.14 14.17
C ASN A 132 -2.84 23.22 15.33
N THR A 133 -3.61 22.15 15.54
CA THR A 133 -4.63 22.08 16.60
C THR A 133 -4.03 21.83 17.98
N LYS A 134 -2.70 21.67 18.09
CA LYS A 134 -1.94 21.37 19.31
C LYS A 134 -2.37 20.07 19.99
N ARG A 135 -2.97 19.16 19.24
CA ARG A 135 -3.32 17.80 19.72
C ARG A 135 -2.10 16.88 19.77
N LEU A 136 -1.08 17.18 18.98
CA LEU A 136 0.23 16.56 19.06
C LEU A 136 1.30 17.65 19.20
N SER A 137 2.35 17.35 19.96
CA SER A 137 3.51 18.23 20.10
C SER A 137 4.56 17.87 19.05
N PRO A 138 5.15 18.84 18.31
CA PRO A 138 6.24 18.56 17.38
C PRO A 138 7.57 18.27 18.10
N PHE A 139 7.69 18.55 19.41
CA PHE A 139 8.85 18.11 20.21
C PHE A 139 8.85 16.59 20.39
N PRO A 140 10.00 15.88 20.25
CA PRO A 140 11.36 16.42 20.14
C PRO A 140 11.86 16.69 18.71
N LEU A 141 11.05 16.48 17.68
CA LEU A 141 11.46 16.71 16.27
C LEU A 141 11.65 18.20 15.95
N ALA A 142 10.94 19.08 16.65
CA ALA A 142 11.13 20.52 16.62
C ALA A 142 11.20 21.10 18.03
N MET A 143 12.03 22.13 18.21
CA MET A 143 12.04 22.89 19.44
C MET A 143 10.76 23.75 19.56
N PRO A 144 10.31 24.10 20.78
CA PRO A 144 9.05 24.83 20.98
C PRO A 144 8.92 26.17 20.26
N TRP A 145 10.04 26.80 19.84
CA TRP A 145 10.06 28.05 19.07
C TRP A 145 10.15 27.86 17.56
N GLN A 146 10.38 26.63 17.09
CA GLN A 146 10.42 26.31 15.67
C GLN A 146 9.00 26.09 15.15
N THR A 147 8.76 26.52 13.92
CA THR A 147 7.53 26.23 13.20
C THR A 147 7.63 24.85 12.55
N VAL A 148 6.49 24.21 12.24
CA VAL A 148 6.46 22.95 11.47
C VAL A 148 7.15 23.16 10.12
N TYR A 149 6.94 24.33 9.51
CA TYR A 149 7.58 24.69 8.25
C TYR A 149 9.10 24.81 8.33
N SER A 150 9.67 25.04 9.51
CA SER A 150 11.13 25.06 9.69
C SER A 150 11.74 23.69 9.99
N MET A 151 10.91 22.65 10.12
CA MET A 151 11.36 21.28 10.38
C MET A 151 11.90 20.65 9.09
N PRO A 152 13.17 20.21 9.06
CA PRO A 152 13.67 19.48 7.91
C PRO A 152 13.07 18.07 7.83
N ALA A 153 12.99 17.53 6.62
CA ALA A 153 12.78 16.09 6.41
C ALA A 153 13.83 15.29 7.19
N SER A 154 13.41 14.17 7.80
CA SER A 154 14.30 13.32 8.57
C SER A 154 13.67 11.95 8.77
N ALA A 155 14.48 10.90 8.88
CA ALA A 155 13.96 9.55 9.05
C ALA A 155 12.96 9.38 10.22
N PRO A 156 13.12 10.02 11.40
CA PRO A 156 12.09 9.97 12.44
C PRO A 156 10.78 10.70 12.08
N LEU A 157 10.85 11.75 11.26
CA LEU A 157 9.66 12.45 10.79
C LEU A 157 8.95 11.66 9.69
N ASP A 158 9.70 11.07 8.74
CA ASP A 158 9.16 10.20 7.69
C ASP A 158 8.40 9.02 8.32
N GLU A 159 9.00 8.37 9.33
CA GLU A 159 8.37 7.28 10.06
C GLU A 159 7.08 7.72 10.77
N LEU A 160 7.06 8.91 11.37
CA LEU A 160 5.88 9.46 12.01
C LEU A 160 4.78 9.79 11.00
N ILE A 161 5.14 10.31 9.82
CA ILE A 161 4.21 10.53 8.71
C ILE A 161 3.63 9.20 8.23
N ALA A 162 4.47 8.18 8.04
CA ALA A 162 4.04 6.83 7.67
C ALA A 162 3.09 6.20 8.71
N ARG A 163 3.35 6.41 10.00
CA ARG A 163 2.43 5.99 11.07
C ARG A 163 1.08 6.68 11.00
N MET A 164 1.04 7.97 10.66
CA MET A 164 -0.23 8.67 10.46
C MET A 164 -0.92 8.19 9.19
N PHE A 165 -0.16 7.90 8.12
CA PHE A 165 -0.67 7.38 6.86
C PHE A 165 -1.50 6.11 7.06
N ILE A 166 -0.97 5.11 7.78
CA ILE A 166 -1.68 3.83 7.92
C ILE A 166 -3.03 3.94 8.61
N THR A 167 -3.23 4.94 9.48
CA THR A 167 -4.49 5.11 10.22
C THR A 167 -5.71 5.22 9.31
N GLN A 168 -5.54 5.69 8.07
CA GLN A 168 -6.63 5.80 7.10
C GLN A 168 -7.25 4.46 6.73
N GLY A 169 -6.49 3.37 6.82
CA GLY A 169 -6.93 2.03 6.42
C GLY A 169 -7.61 1.24 7.54
N PHE A 170 -7.74 1.81 8.74
CA PHE A 170 -8.12 1.04 9.94
C PHE A 170 -9.12 1.78 10.85
N PRO A 171 -9.95 1.03 11.60
CA PRO A 171 -10.82 1.60 12.62
C PRO A 171 -10.03 2.24 13.76
N PRO A 172 -10.49 3.37 14.32
CA PRO A 172 -11.79 4.01 14.06
C PRO A 172 -11.80 4.99 12.88
N THR A 173 -10.65 5.25 12.26
CA THR A 173 -10.51 6.34 11.28
C THR A 173 -11.25 6.03 9.99
N ASP A 174 -11.08 4.85 9.40
CA ASP A 174 -11.79 4.42 8.19
C ASP A 174 -13.32 4.45 8.36
N LEU A 175 -13.83 4.00 9.51
CA LEU A 175 -15.26 3.98 9.86
C LEU A 175 -15.83 5.37 10.13
N ALA A 176 -14.98 6.33 10.50
CA ALA A 176 -15.37 7.70 10.79
C ALA A 176 -15.26 8.64 9.57
N MET A 177 -14.62 8.20 8.49
CA MET A 177 -14.61 8.92 7.23
C MET A 177 -16.03 9.05 6.70
N SER A 178 -16.37 10.22 6.14
CA SER A 178 -17.71 10.44 5.62
C SER A 178 -17.71 11.24 4.34
N GLU A 179 -18.39 10.72 3.33
CA GLU A 179 -18.82 11.51 2.18
C GLU A 179 -19.85 12.56 2.61
N VAL A 180 -19.67 13.78 2.14
CA VAL A 180 -20.52 14.91 2.49
C VAL A 180 -20.81 15.79 1.27
N SER A 181 -22.01 16.34 1.22
CA SER A 181 -22.31 17.44 0.28
C SER A 181 -21.42 18.66 0.58
N VAL A 182 -21.25 19.53 -0.40
CA VAL A 182 -20.53 20.81 -0.27
C VAL A 182 -21.10 21.64 0.89
N SER A 183 -22.42 21.75 1.01
CA SER A 183 -23.07 22.49 2.09
C SER A 183 -22.77 21.89 3.47
N GLN A 184 -22.74 20.57 3.58
CA GLN A 184 -22.36 19.87 4.80
C GLN A 184 -20.87 20.05 5.12
N ALA A 185 -19.98 19.96 4.13
CA ALA A 185 -18.55 20.19 4.30
C ALA A 185 -18.29 21.59 4.87
N LEU A 186 -18.83 22.64 4.25
CA LEU A 186 -18.68 24.02 4.72
C LEU A 186 -19.18 24.22 6.16
N THR A 187 -20.29 23.58 6.52
CA THR A 187 -20.86 23.64 7.88
C THR A 187 -19.99 22.90 8.89
N LYS A 188 -19.56 21.67 8.56
CA LYS A 188 -18.72 20.83 9.43
C LYS A 188 -17.36 21.49 9.69
N LEU A 189 -16.74 22.08 8.67
CA LEU A 189 -15.47 22.81 8.80
C LEU A 189 -15.61 23.99 9.77
N ARG A 190 -16.62 24.85 9.59
CA ARG A 190 -16.88 25.98 10.52
C ARG A 190 -17.07 25.51 11.96
N ASN A 191 -17.85 24.44 12.15
CA ASN A 191 -18.13 23.89 13.47
C ASN A 191 -16.88 23.31 14.12
N ALA A 192 -16.02 22.60 13.37
CA ALA A 192 -14.75 22.10 13.89
C ALA A 192 -13.80 23.23 14.29
N TRP A 193 -13.63 24.23 13.43
CA TRP A 193 -12.73 25.36 13.71
C TRP A 193 -13.15 26.17 14.93
N SER A 194 -14.47 26.30 15.18
CA SER A 194 -14.98 26.95 16.41
C SER A 194 -14.58 26.25 17.71
N ARG A 195 -14.14 24.99 17.64
CA ARG A 195 -13.69 24.17 18.78
C ARG A 195 -12.19 23.85 18.73
N ASN A 196 -11.41 24.61 17.95
CA ASN A 196 -9.98 24.35 17.74
C ASN A 196 -9.73 22.91 17.24
N ASP A 197 -10.58 22.45 16.33
CA ASP A 197 -10.49 21.14 15.69
C ASP A 197 -10.44 21.30 14.18
N ASN A 198 -10.11 20.24 13.44
CA ASN A 198 -10.14 20.27 11.97
C ASN A 198 -10.56 18.92 11.39
N TYR A 199 -10.71 18.90 10.06
CA TYR A 199 -10.82 17.69 9.27
C TYR A 199 -9.63 17.60 8.31
N ILE A 200 -9.26 16.39 7.93
CA ILE A 200 -8.54 16.16 6.68
C ILE A 200 -9.63 16.16 5.59
N LEU A 201 -9.45 16.99 4.56
CA LEU A 201 -10.29 16.97 3.38
C LEU A 201 -9.63 16.04 2.37
N ALA A 202 -10.30 14.94 2.05
CA ALA A 202 -9.90 14.07 0.98
C ALA A 202 -10.81 14.28 -0.24
N ILE A 203 -10.18 14.22 -1.41
CA ILE A 203 -10.80 14.47 -2.71
C ILE A 203 -10.32 13.41 -3.71
N TYR A 204 -11.16 13.08 -4.66
CA TYR A 204 -10.83 12.15 -5.74
C TYR A 204 -10.88 12.85 -7.10
N THR A 205 -10.18 12.29 -8.07
CA THR A 205 -10.10 12.82 -9.45
C THR A 205 -11.48 13.00 -10.07
N ASP A 206 -12.33 11.98 -10.02
CA ASP A 206 -13.66 11.98 -10.63
C ASP A 206 -14.61 10.92 -10.01
N ASP A 207 -15.70 10.60 -10.72
CA ASP A 207 -16.74 9.65 -10.30
C ASP A 207 -16.23 8.20 -10.16
N GLU A 208 -15.13 7.84 -10.82
CA GLU A 208 -14.51 6.52 -10.71
C GLU A 208 -13.65 6.40 -9.44
N GLN A 209 -13.26 7.54 -8.86
CA GLN A 209 -12.50 7.63 -7.62
C GLN A 209 -11.21 6.79 -7.62
N THR A 210 -10.54 6.66 -8.77
CA THR A 210 -9.34 5.84 -8.91
C THR A 210 -8.23 6.38 -8.01
N ALA A 211 -7.93 7.69 -8.12
CA ALA A 211 -6.87 8.33 -7.35
C ALA A 211 -7.39 9.40 -6.37
N GLY A 212 -6.75 9.47 -5.21
CA GLY A 212 -7.16 10.35 -4.10
C GLY A 212 -6.06 11.31 -3.66
N HIS A 213 -6.46 12.42 -3.05
CA HIS A 213 -5.53 13.34 -2.39
C HIS A 213 -6.08 13.85 -1.08
N ALA A 214 -5.21 13.94 -0.07
CA ALA A 214 -5.56 14.40 1.28
C ALA A 214 -4.86 15.73 1.60
N ILE A 215 -5.68 16.73 1.93
CA ILE A 215 -5.26 18.14 2.13
C ILE A 215 -5.89 18.72 3.40
N ASN A 216 -5.36 19.84 3.90
CA ASN A 216 -5.91 20.52 5.08
C ASN A 216 -6.71 21.76 4.70
N PRO A 217 -8.01 21.83 5.02
CA PRO A 217 -8.79 23.06 4.93
C PRO A 217 -8.28 24.13 5.90
N VAL A 218 -8.03 25.32 5.35
CA VAL A 218 -7.46 26.48 6.05
C VAL A 218 -8.50 27.57 6.26
N ALA A 219 -9.24 27.94 5.20
CA ALA A 219 -10.22 29.03 5.24
C ALA A 219 -11.40 28.77 4.30
N ILE A 220 -12.53 29.43 4.56
CA ILE A 220 -13.64 29.53 3.62
C ILE A 220 -13.74 30.97 3.15
N ARG A 221 -13.82 31.16 1.83
CA ARG A 221 -14.00 32.46 1.17
C ARG A 221 -15.32 32.53 0.42
N ASP A 222 -15.94 33.70 0.45
CA ASP A 222 -17.07 34.08 -0.39
C ASP A 222 -16.54 34.64 -1.70
N LEU A 223 -16.79 33.93 -2.81
CA LEU A 223 -16.32 34.30 -4.15
C LEU A 223 -17.36 35.11 -4.93
N GLY A 224 -18.55 35.39 -4.37
CA GLY A 224 -19.69 35.92 -5.11
C GLY A 224 -20.50 34.83 -5.82
N ASP A 225 -21.65 35.21 -6.37
CA ASP A 225 -22.53 34.37 -7.21
C ASP A 225 -22.91 33.00 -6.60
N GLY A 226 -23.03 32.95 -5.27
CA GLY A 226 -23.33 31.72 -4.52
C GLY A 226 -22.16 30.74 -4.41
N LYS A 227 -21.02 30.99 -5.09
CA LYS A 227 -19.83 30.16 -5.02
C LYS A 227 -19.03 30.43 -3.74
N ARG A 228 -18.26 29.43 -3.32
CA ARG A 228 -17.36 29.51 -2.18
C ARG A 228 -15.99 28.95 -2.58
N GLY A 229 -14.94 29.42 -1.90
CA GLY A 229 -13.60 28.84 -1.99
C GLY A 229 -13.24 28.20 -0.66
N ILE A 230 -12.77 26.95 -0.68
CA ILE A 230 -12.09 26.33 0.46
C ILE A 230 -10.60 26.48 0.20
N VAL A 231 -9.95 27.39 0.93
CA VAL A 231 -8.49 27.54 0.90
C VAL A 231 -7.88 26.36 1.63
N VAL A 232 -6.83 25.78 1.06
CA VAL A 232 -6.20 24.56 1.56
C VAL A 232 -4.68 24.71 1.66
N TYR A 233 -4.09 24.00 2.62
CA TYR A 233 -2.71 23.56 2.56
C TYR A 233 -2.68 22.25 1.78
N ASP A 234 -2.04 22.30 0.62
CA ASP A 234 -1.78 21.14 -0.21
C ASP A 234 -0.31 20.73 -0.02
N ASN A 235 -0.09 19.52 0.49
CA ASN A 235 1.26 19.02 0.78
C ASN A 235 2.09 18.72 -0.49
N ASN A 236 1.49 18.77 -1.69
CA ASN A 236 2.23 18.78 -2.96
C ASN A 236 2.78 20.19 -3.31
N PHE A 237 2.35 21.25 -2.61
CA PHE A 237 2.77 22.63 -2.85
C PHE A 237 3.16 23.36 -1.55
N PRO A 238 4.28 22.99 -0.90
CA PRO A 238 4.72 23.55 0.37
C PRO A 238 4.74 25.08 0.41
N GLY A 239 4.17 25.66 1.48
CA GLY A 239 4.22 27.10 1.73
C GLY A 239 3.32 27.96 0.84
N LEU A 240 2.50 27.35 -0.02
CA LEU A 240 1.52 28.01 -0.87
C LEU A 240 0.10 27.68 -0.43
N GLU A 241 -0.74 28.70 -0.33
CA GLU A 241 -2.18 28.49 -0.23
C GLU A 241 -2.72 28.09 -1.61
N LYS A 242 -3.63 27.13 -1.63
CA LYS A 242 -4.37 26.70 -2.83
C LYS A 242 -5.87 26.78 -2.54
N MET A 243 -6.73 26.62 -3.55
CA MET A 243 -8.17 26.76 -3.36
C MET A 243 -8.96 25.72 -4.14
N VAL A 244 -9.80 24.98 -3.43
CA VAL A 244 -10.90 24.20 -4.00
C VAL A 244 -12.08 25.13 -4.19
N VAL A 245 -12.62 25.22 -5.40
CA VAL A 245 -13.79 26.06 -5.70
C VAL A 245 -15.03 25.20 -5.63
N VAL A 246 -16.07 25.70 -4.97
CA VAL A 246 -17.25 24.90 -4.63
C VAL A 246 -18.54 25.67 -4.94
N ASP A 247 -19.55 24.94 -5.37
CA ASP A 247 -20.92 25.41 -5.54
C ASP A 247 -21.84 24.65 -4.58
N PRO A 248 -22.30 25.27 -3.49
CA PRO A 248 -23.21 24.64 -2.54
C PRO A 248 -24.60 24.32 -3.11
N ALA A 249 -25.05 25.06 -4.13
CA ALA A 249 -26.38 24.89 -4.73
C ALA A 249 -26.39 23.77 -5.77
N ALA A 250 -25.33 23.67 -6.58
CA ALA A 250 -25.14 22.56 -7.51
C ALA A 250 -24.56 21.31 -6.83
N ASP A 251 -24.01 21.47 -5.62
CA ASP A 251 -23.28 20.44 -4.87
C ASP A 251 -22.11 19.86 -5.69
N THR A 252 -21.33 20.77 -6.27
CA THR A 252 -20.15 20.45 -7.09
C THR A 252 -18.93 21.20 -6.60
N TRP A 253 -17.76 20.69 -6.95
CA TRP A 253 -16.48 21.31 -6.63
C TRP A 253 -15.45 21.00 -7.71
N TYR A 254 -14.38 21.79 -7.78
CA TYR A 254 -13.24 21.46 -8.62
C TYR A 254 -11.93 21.96 -8.01
N TYR A 255 -10.84 21.30 -8.38
CA TYR A 255 -9.48 21.65 -7.99
C TYR A 255 -8.48 21.12 -9.01
N SER A 256 -7.37 21.83 -9.21
CA SER A 256 -6.28 21.38 -10.09
C SER A 256 -5.05 21.10 -9.25
N THR A 257 -4.68 19.82 -9.16
CA THR A 257 -3.53 19.34 -8.38
C THR A 257 -3.00 18.03 -8.96
N ALA A 258 -1.88 17.55 -8.44
CA ALA A 258 -1.40 16.20 -8.68
C ALA A 258 -1.74 15.33 -7.47
N THR A 259 -1.71 14.00 -7.61
CA THR A 259 -1.84 13.05 -6.49
C THR A 259 -0.57 13.03 -5.63
N ASN A 260 0.60 13.08 -6.27
CA ASN A 260 1.90 13.38 -5.66
C ASN A 260 2.74 14.27 -6.62
N PRO A 261 3.87 14.85 -6.18
CA PRO A 261 4.64 15.80 -7.00
C PRO A 261 5.34 15.20 -8.22
N SER A 262 5.54 13.88 -8.28
CA SER A 262 6.05 13.21 -9.48
C SER A 262 4.98 13.01 -10.55
N GLU A 263 3.70 13.12 -10.20
CA GLU A 263 2.59 12.95 -11.14
C GLU A 263 2.15 14.26 -11.82
N PRO A 264 1.57 14.19 -13.03
CA PRO A 264 1.00 15.36 -13.70
C PRO A 264 -0.11 16.03 -12.89
N THR A 265 -0.23 17.36 -13.04
CA THR A 265 -1.41 18.07 -12.54
C THR A 265 -2.64 17.70 -13.38
N MET A 266 -3.69 17.29 -12.71
CA MET A 266 -4.97 16.90 -13.30
C MET A 266 -6.14 17.64 -12.66
N LEU A 267 -7.30 17.54 -13.30
CA LEU A 267 -8.55 18.04 -12.76
C LEU A 267 -9.12 17.05 -11.75
N PHE A 268 -9.35 17.52 -10.53
CA PHE A 268 -10.19 16.87 -9.53
C PHE A 268 -11.56 17.55 -9.57
N GLN A 269 -12.62 16.77 -9.77
CA GLN A 269 -13.97 17.31 -9.95
C GLN A 269 -15.02 16.55 -9.15
N GLY A 270 -15.82 17.32 -8.42
CA GLY A 270 -16.91 16.84 -7.61
C GLY A 270 -18.24 16.75 -8.33
N SER A 271 -19.00 15.73 -7.99
CA SER A 271 -20.36 15.50 -8.47
C SER A 271 -21.24 14.91 -7.35
N GLN A 272 -22.49 14.58 -7.68
CA GLN A 272 -23.36 13.81 -6.78
C GLN A 272 -22.82 12.40 -6.48
N LYS A 273 -21.95 11.86 -7.34
CA LYS A 273 -21.28 10.57 -7.18
C LYS A 273 -19.84 10.71 -6.66
N ASN A 274 -19.18 11.83 -6.93
CA ASN A 274 -17.88 12.18 -6.34
C ASN A 274 -18.02 13.30 -5.30
N LYS A 275 -18.43 12.93 -4.09
CA LYS A 275 -18.60 13.88 -2.98
C LYS A 275 -17.26 14.19 -2.32
N MET A 276 -17.22 15.29 -1.58
CA MET A 276 -16.07 15.54 -0.69
C MET A 276 -16.05 14.52 0.43
N MET A 277 -14.86 14.07 0.82
CA MET A 277 -14.70 13.22 1.98
C MET A 277 -14.04 13.98 3.12
N LEU A 278 -14.66 13.93 4.30
CA LEU A 278 -14.10 14.51 5.51
C LEU A 278 -13.70 13.41 6.49
N VAL A 279 -12.44 13.45 6.92
CA VAL A 279 -11.90 12.56 7.95
C VAL A 279 -11.69 13.36 9.25
N PRO A 280 -12.37 13.01 10.36
CA PRO A 280 -12.22 13.73 11.61
C PRO A 280 -10.80 13.58 12.15
N LEU A 281 -10.08 14.69 12.28
CA LEU A 281 -8.66 14.70 12.66
C LEU A 281 -8.38 13.98 14.00
N ALA A 282 -9.30 14.11 14.96
CA ALA A 282 -9.17 13.49 16.27
C ALA A 282 -9.07 11.95 16.23
N THR A 283 -9.60 11.30 15.20
CA THR A 283 -9.60 9.83 15.09
C THR A 283 -8.20 9.27 14.84
N VAL A 284 -7.32 10.05 14.22
CA VAL A 284 -5.93 9.66 13.93
C VAL A 284 -5.12 9.38 15.20
N LEU A 285 -5.47 10.02 16.32
CA LEU A 285 -4.79 9.81 17.62
C LEU A 285 -5.35 8.64 18.43
N ALA A 286 -6.41 7.99 17.96
CA ALA A 286 -6.94 6.82 18.65
C ALA A 286 -5.93 5.67 18.60
N ARG A 287 -6.11 4.67 19.48
CA ARG A 287 -5.53 3.35 19.23
C ARG A 287 -6.37 2.71 18.13
N HIS A 288 -5.73 2.36 17.03
CA HIS A 288 -6.40 1.67 15.94
C HIS A 288 -6.46 0.19 16.24
N GLN A 289 -7.49 -0.44 15.70
CA GLN A 289 -7.59 -1.87 15.69
C GLN A 289 -7.07 -2.33 14.35
N ASP A 290 -6.36 -3.46 14.33
CA ASP A 290 -6.08 -4.15 13.08
C ASP A 290 -7.03 -5.35 12.99
N PRO A 291 -8.17 -5.21 12.28
CA PRO A 291 -9.06 -6.33 12.05
C PRO A 291 -8.36 -7.43 11.26
N ASP A 292 -7.36 -7.10 10.44
CA ASP A 292 -6.70 -8.04 9.55
C ASP A 292 -5.87 -9.06 10.36
N LEU A 293 -5.50 -8.73 11.60
CA LEU A 293 -4.89 -9.66 12.56
C LEU A 293 -5.90 -10.60 13.24
N ARG A 294 -7.22 -10.33 13.15
CA ARG A 294 -8.23 -10.97 14.03
C ARG A 294 -9.60 -11.26 13.40
N THR A 295 -9.79 -10.99 12.11
CA THR A 295 -11.09 -11.12 11.41
C THR A 295 -11.25 -12.48 10.76
N ASP A 296 -12.51 -12.90 10.61
CA ASP A 296 -12.85 -14.07 9.78
C ASP A 296 -12.83 -13.72 8.28
N ASP A 297 -13.06 -12.45 7.93
CA ASP A 297 -13.00 -11.98 6.55
C ASP A 297 -11.58 -12.05 5.97
N THR A 298 -11.49 -11.99 4.64
CA THR A 298 -10.21 -12.00 3.93
C THR A 298 -9.93 -10.62 3.37
N VAL A 299 -8.80 -10.05 3.74
CA VAL A 299 -8.32 -8.79 3.16
C VAL A 299 -7.36 -9.09 2.04
N VAL A 300 -7.58 -8.45 0.89
CA VAL A 300 -6.72 -8.54 -0.28
C VAL A 300 -6.20 -7.15 -0.56
N ALA A 301 -4.89 -6.99 -0.60
CA ALA A 301 -4.27 -5.77 -1.08
C ALA A 301 -3.46 -6.12 -2.34
N VAL A 302 -3.65 -5.33 -3.39
CA VAL A 302 -2.94 -5.46 -4.66
C VAL A 302 -2.31 -4.12 -4.94
N THR A 303 -0.99 -4.10 -5.08
CA THR A 303 -0.22 -2.86 -5.14
C THR A 303 0.73 -2.90 -6.31
N ASP A 304 0.70 -1.87 -7.15
CA ASP A 304 1.75 -1.60 -8.11
C ASP A 304 2.91 -0.88 -7.42
N THR A 305 4.06 -1.54 -7.43
CA THR A 305 5.28 -1.05 -6.79
C THR A 305 6.19 -0.31 -7.76
N ASN A 306 5.85 -0.26 -9.05
CA ASN A 306 6.66 0.30 -10.14
C ASN A 306 8.10 -0.27 -10.22
N GLY A 307 8.38 -1.39 -9.51
CA GLY A 307 9.71 -1.88 -9.16
C GLY A 307 10.76 -1.93 -10.28
N THR A 308 10.91 -3.07 -10.97
CA THR A 308 11.81 -3.16 -12.15
C THR A 308 11.09 -2.97 -13.49
N ALA A 309 9.82 -2.61 -13.42
CA ALA A 309 8.95 -2.34 -14.54
C ALA A 309 9.55 -1.36 -15.56
N LYS A 310 9.20 -1.55 -16.83
CA LYS A 310 9.61 -0.63 -17.90
C LYS A 310 8.72 0.62 -17.88
N GLY A 311 9.28 1.73 -17.44
CA GLY A 311 8.66 3.05 -17.39
C GLY A 311 8.67 3.59 -15.96
N VAL A 312 8.99 4.86 -15.79
CA VAL A 312 9.06 5.54 -14.48
C VAL A 312 7.74 6.27 -14.23
N GLY A 313 7.26 6.27 -12.98
CA GLY A 313 5.98 6.88 -12.58
C GLY A 313 4.83 5.88 -12.60
N ASP A 314 3.65 6.32 -12.18
CA ASP A 314 2.44 5.49 -12.16
C ASP A 314 2.23 4.73 -13.47
N VAL A 315 1.71 3.52 -13.34
CA VAL A 315 1.26 2.68 -14.44
C VAL A 315 -0.21 2.46 -14.21
N ASP A 316 -1.07 2.76 -15.19
CA ASP A 316 -2.49 2.40 -15.07
C ASP A 316 -2.67 0.88 -15.20
N TRP A 317 -3.50 0.29 -14.34
CA TRP A 317 -3.83 -1.14 -14.34
C TRP A 317 -5.24 -1.38 -13.81
N ASP A 318 -5.82 -2.52 -14.20
CA ASP A 318 -7.13 -2.96 -13.74
C ASP A 318 -7.01 -4.14 -12.78
N VAL A 319 -7.86 -4.16 -11.75
CA VAL A 319 -7.99 -5.30 -10.86
C VAL A 319 -9.43 -5.59 -10.47
N ARG A 320 -9.74 -6.88 -10.41
CA ARG A 320 -11.05 -7.38 -9.98
C ARG A 320 -10.94 -8.61 -9.11
N VAL A 321 -11.82 -8.69 -8.13
CA VAL A 321 -12.03 -9.89 -7.30
C VAL A 321 -13.33 -10.57 -7.74
N THR A 322 -13.22 -11.84 -8.15
CA THR A 322 -14.33 -12.65 -8.67
C THR A 322 -14.34 -14.03 -8.03
N ASP A 323 -15.43 -14.78 -8.18
CA ASP A 323 -15.38 -16.21 -7.91
C ASP A 323 -14.50 -16.93 -8.94
N LEU A 324 -14.19 -18.22 -8.71
CA LEU A 324 -13.33 -18.97 -9.63
C LEU A 324 -13.92 -19.14 -11.05
N SER A 325 -15.21 -18.87 -11.23
CA SER A 325 -15.90 -18.86 -12.53
C SER A 325 -15.92 -17.48 -13.21
N GLY A 326 -15.36 -16.45 -12.56
CA GLY A 326 -15.30 -15.08 -13.07
C GLY A 326 -16.52 -14.22 -12.78
N LYS A 327 -17.42 -14.64 -11.87
CA LYS A 327 -18.60 -13.86 -11.49
C LYS A 327 -18.33 -12.98 -10.26
N PRO A 328 -19.04 -11.85 -10.09
CA PRO A 328 -18.96 -11.04 -8.88
C PRO A 328 -19.34 -11.85 -7.63
N ILE A 329 -18.63 -11.62 -6.53
CA ILE A 329 -18.94 -12.23 -5.23
C ILE A 329 -19.79 -11.25 -4.42
N PRO A 330 -21.01 -11.65 -3.97
CA PRO A 330 -21.80 -10.82 -3.07
C PRO A 330 -21.08 -10.57 -1.74
N GLY A 331 -21.02 -9.30 -1.35
CA GLY A 331 -20.39 -8.85 -0.11
C GLY A 331 -18.90 -8.49 -0.22
N VAL A 332 -18.31 -8.50 -1.43
CA VAL A 332 -16.97 -7.92 -1.62
C VAL A 332 -17.07 -6.40 -1.58
N GLU A 333 -16.24 -5.78 -0.76
CA GLU A 333 -16.10 -4.33 -0.65
C GLU A 333 -14.71 -3.91 -1.12
N GLN A 334 -14.62 -2.87 -1.94
CA GLN A 334 -13.34 -2.21 -2.25
C GLN A 334 -13.14 -1.06 -1.26
N LYS A 335 -11.96 -1.00 -0.63
CA LYS A 335 -11.52 0.08 0.23
C LYS A 335 -10.46 0.87 -0.51
N ILE A 336 -10.63 2.18 -0.55
CA ILE A 336 -9.70 3.08 -1.24
C ILE A 336 -8.77 3.70 -0.19
N LEU A 337 -7.47 3.71 -0.49
CA LEU A 337 -6.49 4.49 0.26
C LEU A 337 -6.29 5.83 -0.47
N PHE A 338 -6.07 6.91 0.28
CA PHE A 338 -5.71 8.20 -0.31
C PHE A 338 -4.23 8.19 -0.70
N ASN A 339 -3.98 7.76 -1.92
CA ASN A 339 -2.72 7.79 -2.63
C ASN A 339 -2.99 8.00 -4.13
N ASN A 340 -1.98 7.83 -4.97
CA ASN A 340 -2.10 8.00 -6.41
C ASN A 340 -2.94 6.95 -7.14
N ASP A 341 -3.51 5.94 -6.47
CA ASP A 341 -4.20 4.76 -7.02
C ASP A 341 -3.38 3.47 -7.18
N ASN A 342 -2.10 3.51 -6.82
CA ASN A 342 -1.23 2.34 -6.94
C ASN A 342 -1.65 1.14 -6.07
N THR A 343 -2.65 1.27 -5.18
CA THR A 343 -3.11 0.19 -4.30
C THR A 343 -4.62 0.02 -4.37
N ALA A 344 -5.07 -1.20 -4.68
CA ALA A 344 -6.45 -1.62 -4.54
C ALA A 344 -6.60 -2.59 -3.37
N ARG A 345 -7.45 -2.24 -2.40
CA ARG A 345 -7.75 -3.08 -1.23
C ARG A 345 -9.18 -3.60 -1.29
N PHE A 346 -9.38 -4.88 -1.02
CA PHE A 346 -10.68 -5.55 -1.00
C PHE A 346 -10.90 -6.29 0.31
N ILE A 347 -12.14 -6.26 0.80
CA ILE A 347 -12.63 -7.14 1.86
C ILE A 347 -13.50 -8.20 1.20
N VAL A 348 -13.12 -9.46 1.34
CA VAL A 348 -13.83 -10.63 0.79
C VAL A 348 -14.43 -11.43 1.94
N PRO A 349 -15.71 -11.83 1.86
CA PRO A 349 -16.34 -12.60 2.93
C PRO A 349 -15.58 -13.88 3.28
N ALA A 350 -15.46 -14.14 4.58
CA ALA A 350 -14.73 -15.25 5.20
C ALA A 350 -14.83 -16.59 4.46
N GLY A 351 -13.69 -17.28 4.34
CA GLY A 351 -13.58 -18.67 3.90
C GLY A 351 -13.99 -18.95 2.43
N LYS A 352 -14.35 -17.94 1.65
CA LYS A 352 -14.67 -18.11 0.23
C LYS A 352 -13.38 -18.21 -0.60
N ARG A 353 -13.34 -19.17 -1.53
CA ARG A 353 -12.32 -19.18 -2.59
C ARG A 353 -12.68 -18.16 -3.66
N PHE A 354 -11.69 -17.42 -4.14
CA PHE A 354 -11.89 -16.36 -5.12
C PHE A 354 -10.70 -16.27 -6.06
N ARG A 355 -10.82 -15.42 -7.08
CA ARG A 355 -9.79 -15.09 -8.05
C ARG A 355 -9.57 -13.58 -8.05
N VAL A 356 -8.33 -13.16 -7.84
CA VAL A 356 -7.86 -11.82 -8.20
C VAL A 356 -7.40 -11.88 -9.66
N VAL A 357 -7.87 -10.96 -10.48
CA VAL A 357 -7.39 -10.80 -11.85
C VAL A 357 -6.81 -9.42 -12.01
N VAL A 358 -5.58 -9.37 -12.53
CA VAL A 358 -4.87 -8.14 -12.90
C VAL A 358 -4.69 -8.14 -14.42
N ASP A 359 -5.16 -7.08 -15.05
CA ASP A 359 -4.98 -6.78 -16.48
C ASP A 359 -5.07 -5.27 -16.71
N GLY A 360 -5.56 -4.81 -17.87
CA GLY A 360 -5.75 -3.37 -18.13
C GLY A 360 -4.48 -2.53 -18.27
N VAL A 361 -3.30 -3.12 -18.12
CA VAL A 361 -2.02 -2.39 -18.05
C VAL A 361 -1.82 -1.47 -19.25
N GLU A 362 -1.49 -0.20 -18.95
CA GLU A 362 -1.30 0.89 -19.91
C GLU A 362 -0.41 0.46 -21.11
N ALA A 363 -0.76 0.91 -22.31
CA ALA A 363 -0.10 0.50 -23.53
C ALA A 363 1.41 0.80 -23.52
N GLY A 364 2.22 -0.24 -23.74
CA GLY A 364 3.69 -0.13 -23.79
C GLY A 364 4.37 -0.13 -22.41
N ARG A 365 3.61 -0.20 -21.31
CA ARG A 365 4.10 -0.32 -19.94
C ARG A 365 4.05 -1.77 -19.44
N THR A 366 4.53 -1.96 -18.22
CA THR A 366 4.46 -3.21 -17.46
C THR A 366 4.23 -2.81 -16.01
N ALA A 367 3.18 -3.34 -15.38
CA ALA A 367 2.93 -3.14 -13.95
C ALA A 367 3.75 -4.15 -13.13
N ASP A 368 4.24 -3.75 -11.96
CA ASP A 368 5.00 -4.62 -11.04
C ASP A 368 4.18 -4.88 -9.77
N ILE A 369 3.42 -5.99 -9.80
CA ILE A 369 2.35 -6.22 -8.84
C ILE A 369 2.82 -7.03 -7.63
N SER A 370 2.60 -6.47 -6.45
CA SER A 370 2.49 -7.19 -5.18
C SER A 370 1.03 -7.51 -4.88
N THR A 371 0.75 -8.68 -4.34
CA THR A 371 -0.57 -9.06 -3.82
C THR A 371 -0.39 -9.72 -2.47
N THR A 372 -1.01 -9.14 -1.44
CA THR A 372 -1.04 -9.68 -0.08
C THR A 372 -2.47 -10.09 0.26
N VAL A 373 -2.67 -11.35 0.63
CA VAL A 373 -3.94 -11.87 1.11
C VAL A 373 -3.81 -12.23 2.60
N LEU A 374 -4.53 -11.50 3.44
CA LEU A 374 -4.59 -11.69 4.88
C LEU A 374 -5.89 -12.39 5.25
N SER A 375 -5.82 -13.40 6.12
CA SER A 375 -6.97 -14.22 6.51
C SER A 375 -6.76 -14.73 7.94
N SER A 376 -7.84 -15.20 8.58
CA SER A 376 -7.75 -15.74 9.95
C SER A 376 -6.63 -16.78 10.09
N GLY A 377 -5.65 -16.50 10.96
CA GLY A 377 -4.53 -17.39 11.27
C GLY A 377 -3.36 -17.38 10.28
N GLY A 378 -3.32 -16.47 9.30
CA GLY A 378 -2.18 -16.40 8.38
C GLY A 378 -2.39 -15.55 7.13
N ALA A 379 -1.44 -15.66 6.21
CA ALA A 379 -1.43 -14.88 4.98
C ALA A 379 -0.77 -15.64 3.83
N VAL A 380 -1.08 -15.22 2.60
CA VAL A 380 -0.34 -15.60 1.41
C VAL A 380 -0.06 -14.36 0.57
N ALA A 381 1.18 -14.19 0.15
CA ALA A 381 1.60 -13.07 -0.66
C ALA A 381 2.33 -13.52 -1.93
N VAL A 382 2.14 -12.73 -2.98
CA VAL A 382 2.84 -12.81 -4.26
C VAL A 382 3.51 -11.47 -4.48
N GLY A 383 4.81 -11.46 -4.79
CA GLY A 383 5.54 -10.21 -5.04
C GLY A 383 6.34 -10.29 -6.33
N ASP A 384 6.70 -9.11 -6.86
CA ASP A 384 7.39 -8.91 -8.14
C ASP A 384 6.66 -9.54 -9.35
N LEU A 385 5.32 -9.56 -9.36
CA LEU A 385 4.57 -10.13 -10.48
C LEU A 385 4.48 -9.10 -11.61
N GLU A 386 5.37 -9.20 -12.59
CA GLU A 386 5.32 -8.33 -13.77
C GLU A 386 4.13 -8.70 -14.68
N VAL A 387 3.27 -7.72 -14.96
CA VAL A 387 2.13 -7.84 -15.88
C VAL A 387 2.31 -6.86 -17.04
N PRO A 388 2.71 -7.31 -18.24
CA PRO A 388 2.89 -6.41 -19.38
C PRO A 388 1.56 -5.99 -20.00
N ALA A 389 1.55 -4.86 -20.72
CA ALA A 389 0.40 -4.38 -21.49
C ALA A 389 -0.24 -5.48 -22.35
N GLY A 390 -1.57 -5.63 -22.23
CA GLY A 390 -2.35 -6.65 -22.95
C GLY A 390 -2.25 -8.07 -22.39
N ALA A 391 -1.50 -8.30 -21.32
CA ALA A 391 -1.49 -9.56 -20.60
C ALA A 391 -2.54 -9.58 -19.48
N THR A 392 -2.78 -10.77 -18.96
CA THR A 392 -3.68 -11.04 -17.83
C THR A 392 -2.99 -12.00 -16.89
N SER A 393 -2.93 -11.65 -15.62
CA SER A 393 -2.48 -12.53 -14.55
C SER A 393 -3.65 -12.83 -13.61
N ALA A 394 -3.81 -14.10 -13.25
CA ALA A 394 -4.89 -14.59 -12.39
C ALA A 394 -4.32 -15.34 -11.19
N LEU A 395 -4.77 -14.94 -10.01
CA LEU A 395 -4.37 -15.46 -8.70
C LEU A 395 -5.61 -16.13 -8.07
N ASP A 396 -5.66 -17.45 -8.10
CA ASP A 396 -6.73 -18.24 -7.47
C ASP A 396 -6.38 -18.47 -5.99
N VAL A 397 -7.21 -17.93 -5.10
CA VAL A 397 -6.95 -17.87 -3.66
C VAL A 397 -7.84 -18.85 -2.91
N ASP A 398 -7.25 -19.55 -1.95
CA ASP A 398 -7.93 -20.35 -0.92
C ASP A 398 -7.51 -19.83 0.47
N PRO A 399 -8.31 -18.93 1.07
CA PRO A 399 -7.95 -18.29 2.34
C PRO A 399 -7.80 -19.27 3.49
N VAL A 400 -8.60 -20.35 3.52
CA VAL A 400 -8.57 -21.36 4.59
C VAL A 400 -7.24 -22.10 4.64
N ARG A 401 -6.56 -22.20 3.50
CA ARG A 401 -5.26 -22.88 3.38
C ARG A 401 -4.10 -21.90 3.18
N HIS A 402 -4.36 -20.59 3.28
CA HIS A 402 -3.41 -19.54 2.90
C HIS A 402 -2.71 -19.90 1.58
N ALA A 403 -3.50 -20.31 0.59
CA ALA A 403 -2.98 -20.86 -0.65
C ALA A 403 -3.33 -19.98 -1.84
N ILE A 404 -2.39 -19.88 -2.76
CA ILE A 404 -2.54 -19.13 -4.00
C ILE A 404 -2.02 -19.96 -5.17
N ARG A 405 -2.75 -19.94 -6.28
CA ARG A 405 -2.31 -20.47 -7.57
C ARG A 405 -2.26 -19.33 -8.58
N VAL A 406 -1.08 -19.09 -9.13
CA VAL A 406 -0.84 -17.99 -10.07
C VAL A 406 -0.64 -18.54 -11.47
N SER A 407 -1.31 -17.91 -12.42
CA SER A 407 -1.19 -18.14 -13.85
C SER A 407 -1.14 -16.82 -14.60
N SER A 408 -0.47 -16.78 -15.74
CA SER A 408 -0.37 -15.58 -16.57
C SER A 408 -0.41 -15.90 -18.05
N SER A 409 -1.02 -15.02 -18.84
CA SER A 409 -1.04 -15.08 -20.31
C SER A 409 0.27 -14.61 -20.95
N ALA A 410 1.22 -14.09 -20.17
CA ALA A 410 2.55 -13.70 -20.63
C ALA A 410 3.65 -14.33 -19.74
N PRO A 411 4.87 -14.55 -20.28
CA PRO A 411 5.99 -14.98 -19.45
C PRO A 411 6.32 -13.92 -18.38
N THR A 412 6.37 -14.36 -17.13
CA THR A 412 6.68 -13.52 -15.97
C THR A 412 7.37 -14.36 -14.89
N THR A 413 7.74 -13.74 -13.78
CA THR A 413 8.17 -14.42 -12.56
C THR A 413 7.40 -13.86 -11.37
N ALA A 414 7.36 -14.60 -10.27
CA ALA A 414 6.88 -14.07 -9.01
C ALA A 414 7.59 -14.73 -7.83
N ARG A 415 7.72 -14.00 -6.72
CA ARG A 415 8.05 -14.54 -5.41
C ARG A 415 6.78 -14.89 -4.66
N PHE A 416 6.84 -15.89 -3.80
CA PHE A 416 5.71 -16.35 -3.00
C PHE A 416 6.10 -16.39 -1.53
N GLU A 417 5.17 -16.02 -0.67
CA GLU A 417 5.29 -16.15 0.77
C GLU A 417 3.99 -16.69 1.35
N VAL A 418 4.10 -17.68 2.23
CA VAL A 418 2.97 -18.19 3.02
C VAL A 418 3.33 -18.04 4.48
N ALA A 419 2.47 -17.35 5.23
CA ALA A 419 2.58 -17.15 6.66
C ALA A 419 1.44 -17.87 7.38
N THR A 420 1.75 -18.50 8.51
CA THR A 420 0.76 -19.11 9.41
C THR A 420 1.09 -18.71 10.84
N GLU A 421 0.06 -18.33 11.60
CA GLU A 421 0.20 -17.81 12.96
C GLU A 421 -0.78 -18.47 13.92
N ASP A 422 -0.28 -18.79 15.11
CA ASP A 422 -1.07 -19.21 16.25
C ASP A 422 -0.59 -18.50 17.52
N SER A 423 -1.24 -18.76 18.66
CA SER A 423 -0.92 -18.11 19.93
C SER A 423 0.52 -18.34 20.45
N LEU A 424 1.26 -19.29 19.88
CA LEU A 424 2.59 -19.71 20.32
C LEU A 424 3.68 -19.36 19.30
N ARG A 425 3.33 -19.13 18.03
CA ARG A 425 4.31 -18.95 16.96
C ARG A 425 3.75 -18.25 15.71
N SER A 426 4.66 -17.58 15.02
CA SER A 426 4.55 -17.22 13.60
C SER A 426 5.54 -18.04 12.78
N VAL A 427 5.14 -18.50 11.60
CA VAL A 427 6.01 -19.20 10.65
C VAL A 427 5.74 -18.71 9.24
N SER A 428 6.81 -18.38 8.50
CA SER A 428 6.76 -17.98 7.10
C SER A 428 7.53 -18.96 6.22
N THR A 429 7.08 -19.18 4.99
CA THR A 429 7.80 -19.91 3.95
C THR A 429 7.84 -19.08 2.70
N GLN A 430 9.04 -18.67 2.29
CA GLN A 430 9.28 -17.83 1.13
C GLN A 430 10.01 -18.59 0.02
N THR A 431 9.68 -18.28 -1.23
CA THR A 431 10.41 -18.77 -2.40
C THR A 431 11.23 -17.66 -3.05
N SER A 432 12.37 -18.02 -3.66
CA SER A 432 12.94 -17.16 -4.70
C SER A 432 11.98 -17.08 -5.91
N GLN A 433 12.26 -16.18 -6.87
CA GLN A 433 11.43 -16.02 -8.07
C GLN A 433 11.20 -17.36 -8.80
N LEU A 434 9.94 -17.61 -9.13
CA LEU A 434 9.43 -18.77 -9.85
C LEU A 434 8.86 -18.31 -11.19
N ALA A 435 9.12 -19.05 -12.26
CA ALA A 435 8.71 -18.66 -13.61
C ALA A 435 7.26 -19.07 -13.90
N ILE A 436 6.47 -18.13 -14.40
CA ILE A 436 5.05 -18.31 -14.75
C ILE A 436 4.85 -17.86 -16.20
N GLY A 437 3.86 -18.39 -16.88
CA GLY A 437 3.49 -17.96 -18.22
C GLY A 437 2.53 -18.90 -18.90
N PRO A 438 2.29 -18.73 -20.21
CA PRO A 438 1.28 -19.47 -20.94
C PRO A 438 1.36 -20.99 -20.73
N GLY A 439 0.24 -21.59 -20.33
CA GLY A 439 0.14 -23.04 -20.10
C GLY A 439 0.87 -23.56 -18.86
N SER A 440 1.36 -22.68 -17.99
CA SER A 440 2.00 -23.05 -16.72
C SER A 440 1.36 -22.35 -15.53
N SER A 441 1.51 -22.94 -14.35
CA SER A 441 1.09 -22.31 -13.10
C SER A 441 2.04 -22.70 -11.96
N VAL A 442 2.01 -21.87 -10.92
CA VAL A 442 2.68 -22.15 -9.65
C VAL A 442 1.63 -22.02 -8.56
N SER A 443 1.59 -22.99 -7.64
CA SER A 443 0.71 -22.96 -6.47
C SER A 443 1.56 -23.05 -5.21
N VAL A 444 1.29 -22.20 -4.22
CA VAL A 444 1.92 -22.25 -2.89
C VAL A 444 0.84 -22.14 -1.83
N GLY A 445 0.94 -22.87 -0.72
CA GLY A 445 -0.01 -22.76 0.40
C GLY A 445 0.17 -23.80 1.49
N ALA A 446 -0.46 -23.60 2.64
CA ALA A 446 -0.55 -24.55 3.75
C ALA A 446 -1.53 -25.71 3.42
N THR A 447 -1.23 -26.44 2.35
CA THR A 447 -2.09 -27.51 1.79
C THR A 447 -1.62 -28.91 2.20
N SER A 448 -0.43 -29.02 2.80
CA SER A 448 0.06 -30.25 3.40
C SER A 448 -0.43 -30.35 4.85
N PRO A 449 -0.75 -31.55 5.37
CA PRO A 449 -1.10 -31.72 6.79
C PRO A 449 -0.01 -31.32 7.78
N VAL A 450 1.20 -31.08 7.30
CA VAL A 450 2.39 -30.79 8.12
C VAL A 450 3.08 -29.47 7.74
N GLY A 451 2.50 -28.67 6.85
CA GLY A 451 3.03 -27.35 6.51
C GLY A 451 2.72 -26.87 5.08
N VAL A 452 3.70 -26.22 4.47
CA VAL A 452 3.56 -25.51 3.18
C VAL A 452 3.96 -26.39 2.01
N THR A 453 3.18 -26.36 0.93
CA THR A 453 3.47 -27.01 -0.34
C THR A 453 3.76 -25.97 -1.42
N VAL A 454 4.79 -26.20 -2.22
CA VAL A 454 5.03 -25.52 -3.50
C VAL A 454 4.82 -26.51 -4.64
N GLN A 455 3.93 -26.22 -5.58
CA GLN A 455 3.63 -27.06 -6.73
C GLN A 455 3.78 -26.28 -8.03
N THR A 456 4.20 -26.96 -9.10
CA THR A 456 4.30 -26.36 -10.43
C THR A 456 3.63 -27.23 -11.50
N GLU A 457 3.00 -26.59 -12.47
CA GLU A 457 2.37 -27.25 -13.63
C GLU A 457 2.91 -26.64 -14.93
N GLY A 458 2.99 -27.47 -15.99
CA GLY A 458 3.38 -27.04 -17.34
C GLY A 458 4.86 -26.65 -17.51
N ARG A 459 5.58 -26.29 -16.43
CA ARG A 459 6.97 -25.82 -16.49
C ARG A 459 7.82 -26.39 -15.35
N ALA A 460 9.10 -26.62 -15.62
CA ALA A 460 10.08 -26.96 -14.58
C ALA A 460 10.55 -25.70 -13.86
N GLN A 461 10.81 -25.82 -12.56
CA GLN A 461 11.25 -24.72 -11.70
C GLN A 461 12.61 -25.03 -11.07
N LYS A 462 13.40 -23.98 -10.84
CA LYS A 462 14.63 -24.03 -10.04
C LYS A 462 14.66 -22.83 -9.09
N PHE A 463 14.54 -23.08 -7.79
CA PHE A 463 14.30 -22.02 -6.81
C PHE A 463 14.88 -22.36 -5.45
N ARG A 464 14.99 -21.37 -4.57
CA ARG A 464 15.31 -21.56 -3.16
C ARG A 464 14.07 -21.40 -2.30
N VAL A 465 14.05 -22.10 -1.18
CA VAL A 465 13.09 -21.89 -0.10
C VAL A 465 13.83 -21.36 1.12
N ALA A 466 13.24 -20.35 1.76
CA ALA A 466 13.58 -19.86 3.08
C ALA A 466 12.36 -20.02 3.99
N VAL A 467 12.60 -20.38 5.25
CA VAL A 467 11.58 -20.50 6.29
C VAL A 467 12.02 -19.63 7.44
N GLU A 468 11.13 -18.79 7.95
CA GLU A 468 11.35 -18.04 9.17
C GLU A 468 10.32 -18.46 10.21
N ARG A 469 10.74 -18.47 11.45
CA ARG A 469 9.93 -18.89 12.58
C ARG A 469 10.22 -17.97 13.75
N SER A 470 9.18 -17.36 14.30
CA SER A 470 9.24 -16.61 15.56
C SER A 470 8.35 -17.28 16.61
N ASP A 471 8.85 -17.48 17.83
CA ASP A 471 8.06 -17.84 19.02
C ASP A 471 8.41 -16.94 20.21
N THR A 472 7.79 -17.27 21.34
CA THR A 472 8.04 -16.67 22.65
C THR A 472 9.48 -16.79 23.15
N ILE A 473 10.34 -17.60 22.51
CA ILE A 473 11.72 -17.87 22.94
C ILE A 473 12.74 -17.23 21.98
N ALA A 474 12.62 -17.48 20.68
CA ALA A 474 13.62 -17.08 19.69
C ALA A 474 13.06 -16.97 18.27
N ASP A 475 13.77 -16.20 17.45
CA ASP A 475 13.60 -16.19 16.00
C ASP A 475 14.60 -17.17 15.37
N ARG A 476 14.14 -17.96 14.40
CA ARG A 476 14.91 -19.00 13.71
C ARG A 476 14.64 -18.93 12.22
N SER A 477 15.67 -19.18 11.43
CA SER A 477 15.51 -19.29 9.97
C SER A 477 16.16 -20.56 9.44
N ALA A 478 15.63 -21.08 8.35
CA ALA A 478 16.20 -22.20 7.63
C ALA A 478 16.14 -21.94 6.13
N VAL A 479 17.24 -22.20 5.40
CA VAL A 479 17.30 -21.95 3.95
C VAL A 479 17.86 -23.17 3.23
N THR A 480 17.25 -23.50 2.10
CA THR A 480 17.76 -24.54 1.18
C THR A 480 19.23 -24.28 0.80
N GLN A 481 20.09 -25.29 1.02
CA GLN A 481 21.52 -25.17 0.72
C GLN A 481 21.78 -24.98 -0.78
N THR A 482 21.06 -25.73 -1.60
CA THR A 482 21.09 -25.66 -3.06
C THR A 482 19.67 -25.39 -3.60
N PRO A 483 19.53 -24.80 -4.80
CA PRO A 483 18.22 -24.61 -5.40
C PRO A 483 17.51 -25.96 -5.62
N VAL A 484 16.25 -26.02 -5.21
CA VAL A 484 15.32 -27.12 -5.45
C VAL A 484 14.94 -27.13 -6.92
N THR A 485 14.86 -28.32 -7.52
CA THR A 485 14.34 -28.49 -8.88
C THR A 485 13.02 -29.25 -8.84
N LEU A 486 11.96 -28.64 -9.37
CA LEU A 486 10.66 -29.28 -9.56
C LEU A 486 10.40 -29.48 -11.05
N ARG A 487 10.03 -30.70 -11.44
CA ARG A 487 9.53 -31.00 -12.79
C ARG A 487 8.03 -30.61 -12.87
N PRO A 488 7.47 -30.40 -14.07
CA PRO A 488 6.04 -30.19 -14.21
C PRO A 488 5.23 -31.29 -13.52
N GLY A 489 4.24 -30.91 -12.70
CA GLY A 489 3.40 -31.82 -11.91
C GLY A 489 4.04 -32.32 -10.61
N ALA A 490 5.29 -31.95 -10.31
CA ALA A 490 5.92 -32.25 -9.03
C ALA A 490 5.54 -31.20 -7.97
N LYS A 491 5.64 -31.59 -6.69
CA LYS A 491 5.47 -30.70 -5.55
C LYS A 491 6.62 -30.83 -4.54
N LEU A 492 6.86 -29.77 -3.78
CA LEU A 492 7.74 -29.72 -2.62
C LEU A 492 6.89 -29.50 -1.39
N ASP A 493 6.94 -30.41 -0.42
CA ASP A 493 6.30 -30.25 0.88
C ASP A 493 7.36 -29.83 1.91
N VAL A 494 7.14 -28.71 2.59
CA VAL A 494 8.01 -28.14 3.63
C VAL A 494 7.28 -28.31 4.97
N PRO A 495 7.76 -29.20 5.87
CA PRO A 495 7.02 -29.59 7.07
C PRO A 495 7.19 -28.58 8.21
N VAL A 496 6.79 -27.33 7.97
CA VAL A 496 7.04 -26.20 8.89
C VAL A 496 6.27 -26.30 10.20
N ASP A 497 5.11 -26.98 10.22
CA ASP A 497 4.30 -27.12 11.44
C ASP A 497 4.95 -28.02 12.48
N LEU A 498 5.80 -28.94 12.01
CA LEU A 498 6.58 -29.87 12.83
C LEU A 498 7.93 -29.29 13.26
N TRP A 499 8.32 -28.12 12.71
CA TRP A 499 9.64 -27.55 12.93
C TRP A 499 9.68 -26.71 14.21
N THR A 500 10.52 -27.12 15.15
CA THR A 500 10.70 -26.41 16.41
C THR A 500 11.66 -25.22 16.31
N GLY A 501 12.32 -25.03 15.16
CA GLY A 501 13.37 -24.02 14.99
C GLY A 501 14.78 -24.51 15.37
N TRP A 502 14.90 -25.62 16.10
CA TRP A 502 16.18 -26.11 16.65
C TRP A 502 16.70 -27.38 15.96
N THR A 503 15.79 -28.15 15.36
CA THR A 503 16.14 -29.36 14.60
C THR A 503 16.41 -29.01 13.15
N PRO A 504 17.20 -29.82 12.41
CA PRO A 504 17.29 -29.70 10.96
C PRO A 504 15.90 -29.76 10.32
N LEU A 505 15.63 -28.88 9.36
CA LEU A 505 14.41 -28.89 8.55
C LEU A 505 14.71 -29.58 7.22
N THR A 506 13.89 -30.56 6.84
CA THR A 506 14.03 -31.27 5.57
C THR A 506 12.72 -31.22 4.82
N ALA A 507 12.70 -30.58 3.66
CA ALA A 507 11.58 -30.59 2.74
C ALA A 507 11.62 -31.84 1.86
N THR A 508 10.48 -32.21 1.27
CA THR A 508 10.36 -33.42 0.43
C THR A 508 9.80 -33.07 -0.94
N VAL A 509 10.56 -33.38 -2.00
CA VAL A 509 10.06 -33.30 -3.38
C VAL A 509 9.32 -34.59 -3.71
N HIS A 510 8.09 -34.50 -4.19
CA HIS A 510 7.28 -35.60 -4.70
C HIS A 510 7.15 -35.48 -6.22
N ALA A 511 7.63 -36.49 -6.96
CA ALA A 511 7.56 -36.51 -8.42
C ALA A 511 7.32 -37.93 -8.95
N GLY A 512 6.19 -38.18 -9.62
CA GLY A 512 5.90 -39.45 -10.30
C GLY A 512 6.03 -40.69 -9.41
N GLY A 513 5.58 -40.60 -8.14
CA GLY A 513 5.67 -41.67 -7.14
C GLY A 513 7.00 -41.77 -6.38
N SER A 514 8.01 -40.98 -6.77
CA SER A 514 9.29 -40.89 -6.06
C SER A 514 9.33 -39.71 -5.09
N THR A 515 10.13 -39.83 -4.03
CA THR A 515 10.37 -38.77 -3.04
C THR A 515 11.86 -38.49 -2.89
N THR A 516 12.23 -37.21 -2.86
CA THR A 516 13.62 -36.76 -2.66
C THR A 516 13.68 -35.78 -1.50
N ALA A 517 14.54 -36.06 -0.52
CA ALA A 517 14.78 -35.17 0.61
C ALA A 517 15.62 -33.95 0.20
N VAL A 518 15.24 -32.78 0.70
CA VAL A 518 15.90 -31.49 0.46
C VAL A 518 16.21 -30.85 1.81
N PRO A 519 17.47 -30.86 2.27
CA PRO A 519 17.83 -30.27 3.55
C PRO A 519 17.84 -28.73 3.49
N LEU A 520 17.33 -28.10 4.54
CA LEU A 520 17.44 -26.66 4.80
C LEU A 520 18.42 -26.47 5.97
N SER A 521 19.40 -25.58 5.78
CA SER A 521 20.34 -25.20 6.85
C SER A 521 19.69 -24.21 7.79
N VAL A 522 19.62 -24.57 9.07
CA VAL A 522 19.19 -23.66 10.15
C VAL A 522 20.28 -22.61 10.40
N LYS A 523 19.88 -21.36 10.63
CA LYS A 523 20.75 -20.23 10.97
C LYS A 523 20.41 -19.63 12.32
#